data_AF-A0A843SWI5-F1
#
_entry.id   AF-A0A843SWI5-F1
#
_cell.length_a   1.000
_cell.length_b   1.000
_cell.length_c   1.000
_cell.angle_alpha   90.00
_cell.angle_beta   90.00
_cell.angle_gamma   90.00
#
_symmetry.space_group_name_H-M   'P 1'
#
loop_
_entity.id
_entity.type
_entity.pdbx_description
1 polymer ?
#
loop_
_entity_poly.entity_id
_entity_poly.type
_entity_poly.pdbx_seq_one_letter_code
_entity_poly.pdbx_strand_id
1 'polypeptide(L)'
;MISRRFPTVLVAAAAAHACTVHPEQTIVGDFFAASRLRDLTALSRFATLVFEPRERGTIVTFTILGVSDEHSEGGLQVKDVAIDATVRTPDGETVQKPFVVRLQRRGRDSGAEPPAIYDGWIVTGVTDGPASPPL
;
A
#
# COMPACT_ATOMS: atom_id res chain seq x y z
N MET A 1 -19.03 15.57 62.18
CA MET A 1 -17.84 16.33 61.74
C MET A 1 -17.10 15.47 60.71
N ILE A 2 -17.02 15.97 59.47
CA ILE A 2 -16.20 15.54 58.31
C ILE A 2 -16.32 14.10 57.76
N SER A 3 -16.85 14.06 56.53
CA SER A 3 -16.82 12.96 55.55
C SER A 3 -15.44 12.88 54.89
N ARG A 4 -14.98 11.66 54.56
CA ARG A 4 -14.00 11.46 53.48
C ARG A 4 -14.47 10.32 52.58
N ARG A 5 -15.26 10.70 51.58
CA ARG A 5 -15.50 9.90 50.38
C ARG A 5 -14.19 9.88 49.58
N PHE A 6 -13.54 8.73 49.47
CA PHE A 6 -12.47 8.50 48.52
C PHE A 6 -13.13 7.99 47.22
N PRO A 7 -13.10 8.75 46.10
CA PRO A 7 -13.52 8.19 44.83
C PRO A 7 -12.37 7.30 44.33
N THR A 8 -12.60 6.00 44.29
CA THR A 8 -11.74 5.06 43.57
C THR A 8 -11.82 5.39 42.08
N VAL A 9 -10.85 6.17 41.59
CA VAL A 9 -10.62 6.37 40.16
C VAL A 9 -10.05 5.07 39.62
N LEU A 10 -10.88 4.27 38.95
CA LEU A 10 -10.43 3.10 38.21
C LEU A 10 -9.91 3.58 36.85
N VAL A 11 -8.59 3.54 36.72
CA VAL A 11 -7.83 3.90 35.52
C VAL A 11 -8.25 2.97 34.37
N ALA A 12 -8.90 3.52 33.36
CA ALA A 12 -9.10 2.83 32.09
C ALA A 12 -7.75 2.72 31.38
N ALA A 13 -7.21 1.50 31.32
CA ALA A 13 -6.04 1.19 30.53
C ALA A 13 -6.41 1.29 29.03
N ALA A 14 -6.03 2.40 28.40
CA ALA A 14 -6.07 2.55 26.96
C ALA A 14 -4.96 1.69 26.34
N ALA A 15 -5.32 0.52 25.82
CA ALA A 15 -4.45 -0.24 24.93
C ALA A 15 -4.30 0.54 23.62
N ALA A 16 -3.18 1.23 23.46
CA ALA A 16 -2.83 1.90 22.21
C ALA A 16 -2.56 0.83 21.15
N HIS A 17 -3.53 0.60 20.26
CA HIS A 17 -3.28 -0.09 19.00
C HIS A 17 -2.34 0.79 18.19
N ALA A 18 -1.09 0.36 18.04
CA ALA A 18 -0.16 0.90 17.06
C ALA A 18 -0.68 0.56 15.66
N CYS A 19 -1.66 1.32 15.17
CA CYS A 19 -2.01 1.32 13.76
C CYS A 19 -0.88 2.00 13.02
N THR A 20 0.12 1.24 12.58
CA THR A 20 1.15 1.71 11.65
C THR A 20 0.47 1.98 10.32
N VAL A 21 -0.05 3.20 10.16
CA VAL A 21 -0.57 3.68 8.89
C VAL A 21 0.62 3.99 8.00
N HIS A 22 0.89 3.11 7.04
CA HIS A 22 1.94 3.30 6.05
C HIS A 22 1.48 4.35 5.03
N PRO A 23 2.28 5.37 4.71
CA PRO A 23 1.92 6.35 3.67
C PRO A 23 1.71 5.71 2.28
N GLU A 24 2.29 4.54 2.04
CA GLU A 24 2.14 3.74 0.81
C GLU A 24 0.75 3.12 0.66
N GLN A 25 -0.04 3.03 1.74
CA GLN A 25 -1.37 2.42 1.72
C GLN A 25 -2.28 3.06 0.67
N THR A 26 -2.21 4.39 0.53
CA THR A 26 -3.05 5.13 -0.41
C THR A 26 -2.67 4.84 -1.87
N ILE A 27 -1.40 4.98 -2.25
CA ILE A 27 -0.97 4.76 -3.64
C ILE A 27 -1.18 3.30 -4.08
N VAL A 28 -0.87 2.34 -3.20
CA VAL A 28 -1.07 0.91 -3.51
C VAL A 28 -2.56 0.57 -3.62
N GLY A 29 -3.38 1.13 -2.73
CA GLY A 29 -4.85 0.97 -2.78
C GLY A 29 -5.46 1.56 -4.05
N ASP A 30 -5.11 2.80 -4.37
CA ASP A 30 -5.61 3.49 -5.56
C ASP A 30 -5.17 2.79 -6.86
N PHE A 31 -3.94 2.26 -6.89
CA PHE A 31 -3.45 1.47 -8.01
C PHE A 31 -4.32 0.23 -8.29
N PHE A 32 -4.61 -0.57 -7.27
CA PHE A 32 -5.44 -1.77 -7.44
C PHE A 32 -6.91 -1.43 -7.70
N ALA A 33 -7.45 -0.37 -7.08
CA ALA A 33 -8.80 0.11 -7.33
C ALA A 33 -8.98 0.56 -8.79
N ALA A 34 -8.06 1.39 -9.29
CA ALA A 34 -8.05 1.85 -10.68
C ALA A 34 -7.82 0.69 -11.67
N SER A 35 -6.92 -0.24 -11.36
CA SER A 35 -6.68 -1.44 -12.18
C SER A 35 -7.92 -2.32 -12.30
N ARG A 36 -8.68 -2.51 -11.21
CA ARG A 36 -9.94 -3.27 -11.22
C ARG A 36 -10.98 -2.67 -12.16
N LEU A 37 -11.06 -1.35 -12.21
CA LEU A 37 -11.97 -0.61 -13.10
C LEU A 37 -11.40 -0.44 -14.51
N ARG A 38 -10.16 -0.86 -14.75
CA ARG A 38 -9.37 -0.53 -15.95
C ARG A 38 -9.38 0.97 -16.26
N ASP A 39 -9.32 1.80 -15.21
CA ASP A 39 -9.28 3.25 -15.35
C ASP A 39 -7.87 3.69 -15.77
N LEU A 40 -7.60 3.63 -17.07
CA LEU A 40 -6.30 3.98 -17.65
C LEU A 40 -5.99 5.48 -17.49
N THR A 41 -7.02 6.33 -17.42
CA THR A 41 -6.85 7.77 -17.19
C THR A 41 -6.33 8.03 -15.79
N ALA A 42 -6.91 7.40 -14.76
CA ALA A 42 -6.39 7.48 -13.39
C ALA A 42 -4.98 6.89 -13.28
N LEU A 43 -4.77 5.68 -13.82
CA LEU A 43 -3.49 4.97 -13.74
C LEU A 43 -2.35 5.77 -14.39
N SER A 44 -2.57 6.38 -15.56
CA SER A 44 -1.55 7.15 -16.28
C SER A 44 -0.88 8.26 -15.47
N ARG A 45 -1.52 8.71 -14.38
CA ARG A 45 -1.01 9.79 -13.52
C ARG A 45 0.04 9.32 -12.52
N PHE A 46 0.06 8.02 -12.20
CA PHE A 46 0.89 7.47 -11.12
C PHE A 46 1.30 5.99 -11.28
N ALA A 47 1.07 5.35 -12.43
CA ALA A 47 1.49 3.99 -12.70
C ALA A 47 1.91 3.83 -14.17
N THR A 48 2.90 2.97 -14.42
CA THR A 48 3.35 2.63 -15.78
C THR A 48 2.77 1.31 -16.28
N LEU A 49 2.02 0.60 -15.44
CA LEU A 49 1.42 -0.70 -15.72
C LEU A 49 -0.02 -0.76 -15.19
N VAL A 50 -0.73 -1.81 -15.61
CA VAL A 50 -2.06 -2.17 -15.13
C VAL A 50 -1.96 -3.54 -14.47
N PHE A 51 -2.62 -3.74 -13.32
CA PHE A 51 -2.78 -5.07 -12.76
C PHE A 51 -4.01 -5.76 -13.35
N GLU A 52 -3.80 -6.72 -14.25
CA GLU A 52 -4.87 -7.34 -15.05
C GLU A 52 -5.74 -8.32 -14.24
N PRO A 53 -7.01 -7.98 -13.91
CA PRO A 53 -7.80 -8.81 -13.00
C PRO A 53 -8.24 -10.16 -13.59
N ARG A 54 -8.27 -10.26 -14.93
CA ARG A 54 -8.65 -11.47 -15.66
C ARG A 54 -7.52 -12.50 -15.71
N GLU A 55 -6.28 -12.05 -15.57
CA GLU A 55 -5.08 -12.89 -15.64
C GLU A 55 -4.56 -13.21 -14.23
N ARG A 56 -4.56 -12.21 -13.34
CA ARG A 56 -3.94 -12.32 -12.01
C ARG A 56 -4.94 -12.39 -10.86
N GLY A 57 -6.24 -12.38 -11.17
CA GLY A 57 -7.32 -12.28 -10.18
C GLY A 57 -7.56 -10.85 -9.71
N THR A 58 -8.60 -10.64 -8.91
CA THR A 58 -8.93 -9.31 -8.36
C THR A 58 -8.45 -9.19 -6.93
N ILE A 59 -7.61 -8.21 -6.61
CA ILE A 59 -7.28 -7.89 -5.22
C ILE A 59 -8.50 -7.26 -4.55
N VAL A 60 -9.01 -7.91 -3.52
CA VAL A 60 -10.17 -7.46 -2.73
C VAL A 60 -9.70 -6.55 -1.60
N THR A 61 -8.69 -7.00 -0.87
CA THR A 61 -8.07 -6.31 0.27
C THR A 61 -6.60 -6.70 0.35
N PHE A 62 -5.80 -5.89 1.04
CA PHE A 62 -4.40 -6.24 1.33
C PHE A 62 -3.96 -5.65 2.66
N THR A 63 -2.89 -6.21 3.21
CA THR A 63 -2.14 -5.68 4.35
C THR A 63 -0.71 -5.42 3.91
N ILE A 64 -0.16 -4.24 4.23
CA ILE A 64 1.27 -3.97 4.04
C ILE A 64 2.04 -4.74 5.12
N LEU A 65 2.94 -5.61 4.68
CA LEU A 65 3.81 -6.40 5.54
C LEU A 65 5.11 -5.65 5.87
N GLY A 66 5.59 -4.85 4.92
CA GLY A 66 6.81 -4.06 5.07
C GLY A 66 7.05 -3.15 3.87
N VAL A 67 7.87 -2.13 4.09
CA VAL A 67 8.31 -1.19 3.07
C VAL A 67 9.82 -1.14 3.15
N SER A 68 10.51 -1.34 2.02
CA SER A 68 11.96 -1.24 1.98
C SER A 68 12.41 0.20 2.20
N ASP A 69 13.67 0.38 2.61
CA ASP A 69 14.31 1.68 2.53
C ASP A 69 14.32 2.21 1.08
N GLU A 70 14.29 3.53 0.94
CA GLU A 70 14.51 4.20 -0.33
C GLU A 70 15.98 4.02 -0.75
N HIS A 71 16.20 3.58 -1.98
CA HIS A 71 17.53 3.39 -2.54
C HIS A 71 17.57 3.80 -4.00
N SER A 72 18.77 4.08 -4.51
CA SER A 72 18.95 4.48 -5.90
C SER A 72 19.20 3.28 -6.81
N GLU A 73 18.35 3.10 -7.81
CA GLU A 73 18.50 2.12 -8.89
C GLU A 73 18.55 2.91 -10.21
N GLY A 74 19.68 2.83 -10.94
CA GLY A 74 19.82 3.53 -12.23
C GLY A 74 19.68 5.06 -12.16
N GLY A 75 20.00 5.68 -11.02
CA GLY A 75 19.85 7.13 -10.81
C GLY A 75 18.43 7.58 -10.42
N LEU A 76 17.50 6.64 -10.29
CA LEU A 76 16.13 6.87 -9.84
C LEU A 76 15.99 6.36 -8.40
N GLN A 77 15.14 7.02 -7.60
CA GLN A 77 14.83 6.54 -6.25
C GLN A 77 13.73 5.48 -6.32
N VAL A 78 13.95 4.34 -5.70
CA VAL A 78 13.02 3.21 -5.71
C VAL A 78 12.82 2.65 -4.30
N LYS A 79 11.65 2.08 -4.06
CA LYS A 79 11.34 1.27 -2.87
C LYS A 79 10.32 0.21 -3.20
N ASP A 80 10.38 -0.89 -2.46
CA ASP A 80 9.50 -2.05 -2.65
C ASP A 80 8.54 -2.15 -1.45
N VAL A 81 7.25 -2.35 -1.74
CA VAL A 81 6.18 -2.51 -0.76
C VAL A 81 5.72 -3.95 -0.79
N ALA A 82 6.02 -4.71 0.26
CA ALA A 82 5.55 -6.08 0.43
C ALA A 82 4.13 -6.06 0.99
N ILE A 83 3.20 -6.76 0.33
CA ILE A 83 1.82 -6.88 0.75
C ILE A 83 1.39 -8.34 0.81
N ASP A 84 0.51 -8.67 1.76
CA ASP A 84 -0.32 -9.87 1.71
C ASP A 84 -1.70 -9.48 1.18
N ALA A 85 -2.09 -10.03 0.03
CA ALA A 85 -3.31 -9.65 -0.67
C ALA A 85 -4.29 -10.80 -0.74
N THR A 86 -5.55 -10.49 -0.42
CA THR A 86 -6.69 -11.38 -0.65
C THR A 86 -7.13 -11.25 -2.10
N VAL A 87 -6.86 -12.28 -2.89
CA VAL A 87 -7.13 -12.33 -4.33
C VAL A 87 -8.35 -13.20 -4.59
N ARG A 88 -9.33 -12.64 -5.30
CA ARG A 88 -10.43 -13.40 -5.87
C ARG A 88 -10.06 -13.86 -7.28
N THR A 89 -9.99 -15.18 -7.50
CA THR A 89 -9.68 -15.75 -8.81
C THR A 89 -10.87 -15.63 -9.76
N PRO A 90 -10.65 -15.75 -11.09
CA PRO A 90 -11.74 -15.78 -12.07
C PRO A 90 -12.79 -16.87 -11.81
N ASP A 91 -12.37 -17.99 -11.20
CA ASP A 91 -13.24 -19.11 -10.82
C ASP A 91 -14.05 -18.84 -9.52
N GLY A 92 -13.83 -17.68 -8.89
CA GLY A 92 -14.56 -17.23 -7.72
C GLY A 92 -13.93 -17.62 -6.37
N GLU A 93 -12.85 -18.40 -6.37
CA GLU A 93 -12.08 -18.74 -5.17
C GLU A 93 -11.40 -17.51 -4.59
N THR A 94 -11.23 -17.48 -3.26
CA THR A 94 -10.49 -16.43 -2.57
C THR A 94 -9.24 -17.02 -1.93
N VAL A 95 -8.07 -16.53 -2.35
CA VAL A 95 -6.76 -17.01 -1.90
C VAL A 95 -5.92 -15.87 -1.36
N GLN A 96 -5.10 -16.12 -0.35
CA GLN A 96 -4.09 -15.17 0.11
C GLN A 96 -2.83 -15.32 -0.75
N LYS A 97 -2.32 -14.20 -1.27
CA LYS A 97 -1.12 -14.16 -2.09
C LYS A 97 -0.22 -13.00 -1.70
N PRO A 98 1.07 -13.25 -1.45
CA PRO A 98 2.05 -12.17 -1.29
C PRO A 98 2.34 -11.50 -2.64
N PHE A 99 2.49 -10.18 -2.63
CA PHE A 99 3.03 -9.42 -3.75
C PHE A 99 4.07 -8.42 -3.28
N VAL A 100 4.97 -8.05 -4.19
CA VAL A 100 5.86 -6.90 -4.03
C VAL A 100 5.46 -5.85 -5.06
N VAL A 101 5.09 -4.67 -4.58
CA VAL A 101 4.74 -3.50 -5.41
C VAL A 101 5.95 -2.58 -5.44
N ARG A 102 6.53 -2.41 -6.62
CA ARG A 102 7.67 -1.51 -6.83
C ARG A 102 7.19 -0.09 -7.05
N LEU A 103 7.69 0.82 -6.23
CA LEU A 103 7.50 2.25 -6.35
C LEU A 103 8.80 2.89 -6.84
N GLN A 104 8.66 3.81 -7.79
CA GLN A 104 9.75 4.63 -8.30
C GLN A 104 9.39 6.10 -8.19
N ARG A 105 10.33 6.94 -7.75
CA ARG A 105 10.14 8.39 -7.73
C ARG A 105 10.37 8.94 -9.13
N ARG A 106 9.44 9.76 -9.62
CA ARG A 106 9.65 10.53 -10.85
C ARG A 106 10.90 11.39 -10.71
N GLY A 107 11.75 11.38 -11.74
CA GLY A 107 12.97 12.20 -11.78
C GLY A 107 12.65 13.67 -11.60
N ARG A 108 13.52 14.41 -10.89
CA ARG A 108 13.32 15.81 -10.51
C ARG A 108 13.16 16.77 -11.71
N ASP A 109 13.58 16.32 -12.90
CA ASP A 109 13.47 17.08 -14.16
C ASP A 109 12.08 17.03 -14.79
N SER A 110 11.15 16.25 -14.21
CA SER A 110 9.75 16.29 -14.62
C SER A 110 9.11 17.57 -14.11
N GLY A 111 9.32 18.69 -14.83
CA GLY A 111 8.48 19.89 -14.77
C GLY A 111 7.04 19.63 -15.25
N ALA A 112 6.52 18.45 -14.93
CA ALA A 112 5.26 17.92 -15.40
C ALA A 112 4.14 18.51 -14.56
N GLU A 113 3.39 19.42 -15.16
CA GLU A 113 1.98 19.61 -14.80
C GLU A 113 1.21 18.38 -15.29
N PRO A 114 0.35 17.75 -14.46
CA PRO A 114 -0.12 18.16 -13.14
C PRO A 114 0.84 17.81 -11.99
N PRO A 115 0.70 18.48 -10.81
CA PRO A 115 1.53 18.22 -9.65
C PRO A 115 1.61 16.74 -9.30
N ALA A 116 2.81 16.32 -8.91
CA ALA A 116 3.10 14.96 -8.51
C ALA A 116 2.14 14.52 -7.38
N ILE A 117 1.32 13.52 -7.67
CA ILE A 117 0.51 12.83 -6.67
C ILE A 117 1.44 11.89 -5.88
N TYR A 118 1.13 11.65 -4.60
CA TYR A 118 1.88 10.74 -3.72
C TYR A 118 3.38 11.10 -3.59
N ASP A 119 3.71 12.39 -3.48
CA ASP A 119 5.10 12.88 -3.38
C ASP A 119 6.02 12.44 -4.55
N GLY A 120 5.43 12.18 -5.71
CA GLY A 120 6.14 11.78 -6.93
C GLY A 120 6.41 10.29 -7.07
N TRP A 121 5.97 9.48 -6.11
CA TRP A 121 5.99 8.03 -6.25
C TRP A 121 5.00 7.56 -7.30
N ILE A 122 5.45 6.63 -8.13
CA ILE A 122 4.63 5.94 -9.13
C ILE A 122 4.85 4.44 -9.05
N VAL A 123 3.82 3.65 -9.36
CA VAL A 123 3.90 2.20 -9.42
C VAL A 123 4.52 1.77 -10.74
N THR A 124 5.64 1.06 -10.69
CA THR A 124 6.37 0.61 -11.89
C THR A 124 6.49 -0.89 -12.01
N GLY A 125 6.11 -1.65 -10.97
CA GLY A 125 6.09 -3.11 -11.04
C GLY A 125 5.22 -3.74 -9.97
N VAL A 126 4.72 -4.94 -10.28
CA VAL A 126 4.07 -5.83 -9.30
C VAL A 126 4.50 -7.26 -9.57
N THR A 127 5.31 -7.82 -8.69
CA THR A 127 5.79 -9.20 -8.76
C THR A 127 5.14 -10.05 -7.66
N ASP A 128 5.04 -11.36 -7.88
CA ASP A 128 4.68 -12.27 -6.79
C ASP A 128 5.77 -12.18 -5.71
N GLY A 129 5.34 -12.07 -4.45
CA GLY A 129 6.23 -11.99 -3.31
C GLY A 129 6.62 -13.38 -2.79
N PRO A 130 7.69 -13.49 -1.99
CA PRO A 130 7.90 -14.69 -1.20
C PRO A 130 6.71 -14.90 -0.25
N ALA A 131 6.37 -16.16 0.04
CA ALA A 131 5.33 -16.54 1.00
C ALA A 131 5.58 -16.00 2.44
N SER A 132 6.75 -15.42 2.69
CA SER A 132 7.13 -14.78 3.95
C SER A 132 7.76 -13.42 3.66
N PRO A 133 7.34 -12.33 4.34
CA PRO A 133 7.88 -11.01 4.06
C PRO A 133 9.38 -10.94 4.35
N PRO A 134 10.17 -10.24 3.53
CA PRO A 134 11.55 -9.92 3.88
C PRO A 134 11.54 -9.02 5.13
N LEU A 135 12.29 -9.42 6.15
CA LEU A 135 12.53 -8.68 7.40
C LEU A 135 13.49 -7.52 7.17
#